data_AF-A0A1H3VQ51-F1
#
_entry.id   AF-A0A1H3VQ51-F1
#
_cell.length_a   1.000
_cell.length_b   1.000
_cell.length_c   1.000
_cell.angle_alpha   90.00
_cell.angle_beta   90.00
_cell.angle_gamma   90.00
#
_symmetry.space_group_name_H-M   'P 1'
#
loop_
_entity.id
_entity.type
_entity.pdbx_description
1 polymer ?
#
loop_
_entity_poly.entity_id
_entity_poly.type
_entity_poly.pdbx_seq_one_letter_code
_entity_poly.pdbx_strand_id
1 'polypeptide(L)'
;MDSLSSTIQRALWLICLLLASSVSNAKTHPSYLTEKYCESVVEQFVDSGMRSLGKYVNEHFNPQYKGGIRNTIHFLEQRSAWLNECNDYLLDTGHSHIFYSDQNTKAIFAAIDALAKELQLVRQGVEYPDEAGNNNPAPFIKEHYNTLAKLVDQHHTRMLMKKQFQ
;
A
#
# COMPACT_ATOMS: atom_id res chain seq x y z
N MET A 1 31.74 25.87 -51.61
CA MET A 1 30.39 26.11 -51.05
C MET A 1 30.16 25.15 -49.89
N ASP A 2 31.09 25.08 -48.93
CA ASP A 2 31.21 23.89 -48.05
C ASP A 2 31.14 24.21 -46.55
N SER A 3 30.96 25.48 -46.19
CA SER A 3 30.92 25.93 -44.79
C SER A 3 29.54 25.76 -44.13
N LEU A 4 28.46 25.79 -44.92
CA LEU A 4 27.08 25.75 -44.40
C LEU A 4 26.65 24.37 -43.86
N SER A 5 27.28 23.29 -44.33
CA SER A 5 26.94 21.92 -43.94
C SER A 5 27.44 21.55 -42.54
N SER A 6 28.55 22.14 -42.10
CA SER A 6 29.21 21.81 -40.83
C SER A 6 28.48 22.39 -39.61
N THR A 7 27.93 23.60 -39.75
CA THR A 7 27.18 24.28 -38.68
C THR A 7 25.82 23.65 -38.41
N ILE A 8 25.10 23.23 -39.45
CA ILE A 8 23.79 22.57 -39.31
C ILE A 8 23.95 21.20 -38.65
N GLN A 9 25.00 20.45 -39.01
CA GLN A 9 25.28 19.14 -38.40
C GLN A 9 25.65 19.27 -36.91
N ARG A 10 26.45 20.27 -36.54
CA ARG A 10 26.78 20.52 -35.11
C ARG A 10 25.56 20.95 -34.28
N ALA A 11 24.66 21.75 -34.87
CA ALA A 11 23.43 22.16 -34.20
C ALA A 11 22.48 20.97 -33.95
N LEU A 12 22.35 20.05 -34.91
CA LEU A 12 21.56 18.83 -34.75
C LEU A 12 22.10 17.90 -33.65
N TRP A 13 23.42 17.77 -33.53
CA TRP A 13 24.03 16.96 -32.46
C TRP A 13 23.79 17.55 -31.06
N LEU A 14 23.85 18.89 -30.92
CA LEU A 14 23.58 19.57 -29.66
C LEU A 14 22.11 19.45 -29.23
N ILE A 15 21.18 19.48 -30.18
CA ILE A 15 19.74 19.30 -29.91
C ILE A 15 19.44 17.85 -29.50
N CYS A 16 20.08 16.84 -30.12
CA CYS A 16 19.96 15.44 -29.69
C CYS A 16 20.51 15.21 -28.27
N LEU A 17 21.61 15.85 -27.89
CA LEU A 17 22.16 15.78 -26.53
C LEU A 17 21.25 16.42 -25.49
N LEU A 18 20.61 17.55 -25.82
CA LEU A 18 19.64 18.23 -24.94
C LEU A 18 18.32 17.44 -24.76
N LEU A 19 17.90 16.67 -25.76
CA LEU A 19 16.74 15.77 -25.66
C LEU A 19 17.05 14.46 -24.93
N ALA A 20 18.31 14.02 -24.91
CA ALA A 20 18.74 12.84 -24.15
C ALA A 20 18.97 13.14 -22.65
N SER A 21 19.19 14.41 -22.29
CA SER A 21 19.17 14.88 -20.91
C SER A 21 17.74 15.08 -20.42
N SER A 22 16.93 14.01 -20.41
CA SER A 22 15.78 13.94 -19.52
C SER A 22 16.31 14.17 -18.11
N VAL A 23 15.89 15.27 -17.50
CA VAL A 23 16.21 15.65 -16.12
C VAL A 23 15.83 14.46 -15.25
N SER A 24 16.81 13.64 -14.85
CA SER A 24 16.63 12.66 -13.79
C SER A 24 16.36 13.46 -12.53
N ASN A 25 15.09 13.77 -12.31
CA ASN A 25 14.61 14.32 -11.06
C ASN A 25 14.70 13.17 -10.07
N ALA A 26 15.90 12.96 -9.52
CA ALA A 26 16.10 12.02 -8.44
C ALA A 26 15.12 12.45 -7.34
N LYS A 27 14.08 11.66 -7.12
CA LYS A 27 13.10 11.95 -6.08
C LYS A 27 13.86 12.07 -4.78
N THR A 28 13.83 13.25 -4.19
CA THR A 28 14.44 13.47 -2.89
C THR A 28 13.48 12.92 -1.84
N HIS A 29 13.84 11.79 -1.26
CA HIS A 29 13.10 11.20 -0.15
C HIS A 29 13.44 11.92 1.17
N PRO A 30 12.47 12.07 2.10
CA PRO A 30 12.74 12.50 3.46
C PRO A 30 13.85 11.68 4.13
N SER A 31 14.70 12.34 4.92
CA SER A 31 15.87 11.72 5.56
C SER A 31 15.54 10.64 6.59
N TYR A 32 14.29 10.55 7.05
CA TYR A 32 13.84 9.47 7.93
C TYR A 32 13.61 8.15 7.20
N LEU A 33 13.40 8.20 5.87
CA LEU A 33 13.18 7.00 5.07
C LEU A 33 14.50 6.26 4.91
N THR A 34 14.50 5.04 5.44
CA THR A 34 15.60 4.08 5.37
C THR A 34 14.98 2.69 5.25
N GLU A 35 15.75 1.71 4.75
CA GLU A 35 15.28 0.32 4.70
C GLU A 35 14.81 -0.16 6.08
N LYS A 36 15.60 0.12 7.13
CA LYS A 36 15.28 -0.21 8.52
C LYS A 36 13.98 0.45 9.02
N TYR A 37 13.74 1.71 8.65
CA TYR A 37 12.48 2.37 8.98
C TYR A 37 11.30 1.64 8.31
N CYS A 38 11.44 1.29 7.04
CA CYS A 38 10.39 0.60 6.31
C CYS A 38 10.13 -0.82 6.81
N GLU A 39 11.17 -1.56 7.20
CA GLU A 39 11.02 -2.83 7.90
C GLU A 39 10.22 -2.66 9.20
N SER A 40 10.53 -1.62 10.00
CA SER A 40 9.77 -1.33 11.23
C SER A 40 8.30 -0.99 10.95
N VAL A 41 8.00 -0.23 9.89
CA VAL A 41 6.63 0.09 9.49
C VAL A 41 5.86 -1.19 9.12
N VAL A 42 6.50 -2.10 8.37
CA VAL A 42 5.92 -3.40 8.03
C VAL A 42 5.68 -4.24 9.27
N GLU A 43 6.67 -4.41 10.14
CA GLU A 43 6.54 -5.19 11.38
C GLU A 43 5.41 -4.66 12.27
N GLN A 44 5.33 -3.34 12.47
CA GLN A 44 4.26 -2.72 13.25
C GLN A 44 2.87 -3.01 12.65
N PHE A 45 2.75 -2.96 11.32
CA PHE A 45 1.49 -3.25 10.63
C PHE A 45 1.12 -4.73 10.75
N VAL A 46 2.06 -5.63 10.41
CA VAL A 46 1.87 -7.09 10.41
C VAL A 46 1.51 -7.61 11.80
N ASP A 47 2.15 -7.08 12.86
CA ASP A 47 1.95 -7.56 14.22
C ASP A 47 0.82 -6.81 14.93
N SER A 48 1.13 -5.61 15.42
CA SER A 48 0.23 -4.83 16.28
C SER A 48 -0.97 -4.28 15.52
N GLY A 49 -0.77 -3.90 14.25
CA GLY A 49 -1.80 -3.36 13.39
C GLY A 49 -2.88 -4.39 13.07
N MET A 50 -2.48 -5.54 12.50
CA MET A 50 -3.42 -6.60 12.15
C MET A 50 -4.13 -7.21 13.36
N ARG A 51 -3.45 -7.28 14.52
CA ARG A 51 -4.08 -7.70 15.78
C ARG A 51 -5.17 -6.73 16.22
N SER A 52 -4.88 -5.43 16.20
CA SER A 52 -5.84 -4.39 16.61
C SER A 52 -7.04 -4.34 15.66
N LEU A 53 -6.78 -4.43 14.35
CA LEU A 53 -7.82 -4.51 13.33
C LEU A 53 -8.69 -5.76 13.50
N GLY A 54 -8.07 -6.92 13.75
CA GLY A 54 -8.78 -8.17 14.00
C GLY A 54 -9.66 -8.11 15.24
N LYS A 55 -9.16 -7.53 16.33
CA LYS A 55 -9.95 -7.32 17.54
C LYS A 55 -11.18 -6.44 17.25
N TYR A 56 -10.99 -5.33 16.52
CA TYR A 56 -12.11 -4.48 16.14
C TYR A 56 -13.14 -5.25 15.31
N VAL A 57 -12.72 -5.90 14.23
CA VAL A 57 -13.64 -6.60 13.30
C VAL A 57 -14.38 -7.75 13.99
N ASN A 58 -13.70 -8.54 14.81
CA ASN A 58 -14.28 -9.75 15.39
C ASN A 58 -15.05 -9.52 16.70
N GLU A 59 -14.70 -8.50 17.48
CA GLU A 59 -15.24 -8.31 18.84
C GLU A 59 -15.99 -7.00 19.03
N HIS A 60 -15.70 -5.96 18.22
CA HIS A 60 -16.19 -4.60 18.48
C HIS A 60 -16.91 -3.96 17.30
N PHE A 61 -16.99 -4.64 16.16
CA PHE A 61 -17.69 -4.12 15.00
C PHE A 61 -19.19 -4.01 15.32
N ASN A 62 -19.70 -2.78 15.25
CA ASN A 62 -21.10 -2.47 15.43
C ASN A 62 -21.54 -1.49 14.33
N PRO A 63 -22.43 -1.88 13.40
CA PRO A 63 -22.83 -1.05 12.27
C PRO A 63 -23.58 0.23 12.67
N GLN A 64 -24.16 0.26 13.88
CA GLN A 64 -24.84 1.43 14.42
C GLN A 64 -23.86 2.46 15.01
N TYR A 65 -22.66 2.03 15.41
CA TYR A 65 -21.66 2.90 16.01
C TYR A 65 -20.65 3.42 14.98
N LYS A 66 -21.00 4.54 14.31
CA LYS A 66 -20.19 5.14 13.23
C LYS A 66 -18.81 5.63 13.68
N GLY A 67 -18.62 5.92 14.98
CA GLY A 67 -17.35 6.39 15.53
C GLY A 67 -16.24 5.34 15.40
N GLY A 68 -16.53 4.09 15.77
CA GLY A 68 -15.58 2.98 15.63
C GLY A 68 -15.21 2.73 14.17
N ILE A 69 -16.22 2.74 13.28
CA ILE A 69 -16.02 2.54 11.84
C ILE A 69 -15.09 3.61 11.26
N ARG A 70 -15.36 4.90 11.55
CA ARG A 70 -14.52 6.01 11.08
C ARG A 70 -13.08 5.86 11.56
N ASN A 71 -12.86 5.51 12.83
CA ASN A 71 -11.52 5.35 13.37
C ASN A 71 -10.76 4.20 12.69
N THR A 72 -11.44 3.10 12.39
CA THR A 72 -10.84 1.96 11.67
C THR A 72 -10.52 2.31 10.22
N ILE A 73 -11.38 3.08 9.53
CA ILE A 73 -11.08 3.59 8.18
C ILE A 73 -9.81 4.45 8.21
N HIS A 74 -9.72 5.43 9.11
CA HIS A 74 -8.54 6.28 9.21
C HIS A 74 -7.27 5.50 9.57
N PHE A 75 -7.39 4.48 10.42
CA PHE A 75 -6.27 3.57 10.69
C PHE A 75 -5.80 2.88 9.41
N LEU A 76 -6.70 2.33 8.59
CA LEU A 76 -6.36 1.66 7.34
C LEU A 76 -5.73 2.62 6.33
N GLU A 77 -6.31 3.81 6.15
CA GLU A 77 -5.79 4.86 5.26
C GLU A 77 -4.39 5.30 5.66
N GLN A 78 -4.16 5.56 6.94
CA GLN A 78 -2.85 5.98 7.45
C GLN A 78 -1.80 4.88 7.26
N ARG A 79 -2.14 3.62 7.54
CA ARG A 79 -1.22 2.49 7.34
C ARG A 79 -0.91 2.29 5.86
N SER A 80 -1.91 2.39 4.99
CA SER A 80 -1.73 2.34 3.54
C SER A 80 -0.76 3.43 3.07
N ALA A 81 -0.95 4.67 3.52
CA ALA A 81 -0.08 5.79 3.15
C ALA A 81 1.39 5.57 3.55
N TRP A 82 1.66 5.15 4.80
CA TRP A 82 3.02 4.88 5.27
C TRP A 82 3.68 3.71 4.55
N LEU A 83 2.92 2.64 4.31
CA LEU A 83 3.41 1.50 3.55
C LEU A 83 3.71 1.90 2.10
N ASN A 84 2.88 2.73 1.47
CA ASN A 84 3.11 3.16 0.09
C ASN A 84 4.34 4.07 -0.02
N GLU A 85 4.51 5.01 0.91
CA GLU A 85 5.70 5.86 0.97
C GLU A 85 6.98 5.01 1.07
N CYS A 86 6.96 3.98 1.92
CA CYS A 86 8.08 3.06 2.04
C CYS A 86 8.29 2.20 0.80
N ASN A 87 7.22 1.73 0.15
CA ASN A 87 7.34 0.99 -1.10
C ASN A 87 7.98 1.86 -2.21
N ASP A 88 7.55 3.11 -2.32
CA ASP A 88 8.11 4.05 -3.30
C ASP A 88 9.60 4.31 -3.02
N TYR A 89 9.97 4.56 -1.76
CA TYR A 89 11.37 4.70 -1.35
C TYR A 89 12.22 3.48 -1.70
N LEU A 90 11.75 2.27 -1.38
CA LEU A 90 12.50 1.05 -1.64
C LEU A 90 12.71 0.83 -3.14
N LEU A 91 11.68 1.06 -3.96
CA LEU A 91 11.77 0.96 -5.42
C LEU A 91 12.73 1.99 -6.01
N ASP A 92 12.64 3.25 -5.57
CA ASP A 92 13.49 4.34 -6.07
C ASP A 92 14.96 4.18 -5.66
N THR A 93 15.24 3.46 -4.57
CA THR A 93 16.60 3.16 -4.07
C THR A 93 17.16 1.81 -4.55
N GLY A 94 16.46 1.10 -5.43
CA GLY A 94 16.91 -0.16 -6.03
C GLY A 94 16.73 -1.40 -5.14
N HIS A 95 15.96 -1.27 -4.05
CA HIS A 95 15.52 -2.40 -3.23
C HIS A 95 14.26 -3.05 -3.85
N SER A 96 13.82 -4.16 -3.25
CA SER A 96 12.59 -4.85 -3.64
C SER A 96 11.35 -4.10 -3.11
N HIS A 97 10.17 -4.63 -3.40
CA HIS A 97 8.91 -4.15 -2.86
C HIS A 97 8.84 -4.25 -1.32
N ILE A 98 7.96 -3.44 -0.72
CA ILE A 98 7.77 -3.40 0.74
C ILE A 98 7.31 -4.74 1.33
N PHE A 99 6.51 -5.50 0.58
CA PHE A 99 6.18 -6.88 0.90
C PHE A 99 6.93 -7.84 -0.03
N TYR A 100 6.73 -9.14 0.20
CA TYR A 100 7.60 -10.20 -0.34
C TYR A 100 7.79 -10.15 -1.86
N SER A 101 6.77 -9.73 -2.61
CA SER A 101 6.81 -9.55 -4.06
C SER A 101 5.87 -8.44 -4.50
N ASP A 102 6.05 -7.92 -5.72
CA ASP A 102 5.14 -6.95 -6.36
C ASP A 102 3.67 -7.38 -6.25
N GLN A 103 3.40 -8.64 -6.60
CA GLN A 103 2.07 -9.21 -6.56
C GLN A 103 1.49 -9.21 -5.14
N ASN A 104 2.28 -9.59 -4.14
CA ASN A 104 1.83 -9.62 -2.75
C ASN A 104 1.60 -8.20 -2.22
N THR A 105 2.48 -7.24 -2.57
CA THR A 105 2.32 -5.83 -2.26
C THR A 105 1.03 -5.26 -2.83
N LYS A 106 0.78 -5.44 -4.13
CA LYS A 106 -0.45 -5.00 -4.79
C LYS A 106 -1.69 -5.64 -4.17
N ALA A 107 -1.63 -6.92 -3.86
CA ALA A 107 -2.75 -7.63 -3.23
C ALA A 107 -3.06 -7.11 -1.83
N ILE A 108 -2.03 -6.83 -1.01
CA ILE A 108 -2.21 -6.28 0.34
C ILE A 108 -2.82 -4.88 0.27
N PHE A 109 -2.30 -3.98 -0.57
CA PHE A 109 -2.88 -2.65 -0.76
C PHE A 109 -4.34 -2.72 -1.22
N ALA A 110 -4.63 -3.55 -2.23
CA ALA A 110 -6.00 -3.73 -2.71
C ALA A 110 -6.93 -4.26 -1.61
N ALA A 111 -6.45 -5.15 -0.73
CA ALA A 111 -7.24 -5.68 0.38
C ALA A 111 -7.47 -4.64 1.51
N ILE A 112 -6.48 -3.77 1.78
CA ILE A 112 -6.65 -2.62 2.69
C ILE A 112 -7.74 -1.70 2.15
N ASP A 113 -7.65 -1.32 0.87
CA ASP A 113 -8.60 -0.41 0.23
C ASP A 113 -10.01 -1.02 0.17
N ALA A 114 -10.13 -2.30 -0.14
CA ALA A 114 -11.42 -2.99 -0.17
C ALA A 114 -12.09 -3.00 1.21
N LEU A 115 -11.34 -3.30 2.28
CA LEU A 115 -11.87 -3.26 3.64
C LEU A 115 -12.28 -1.84 4.07
N ALA A 116 -11.43 -0.84 3.77
CA ALA A 116 -11.74 0.55 4.08
C ALA A 116 -12.99 1.03 3.33
N LYS A 117 -13.13 0.66 2.06
CA LYS A 117 -14.31 0.95 1.24
C LYS A 117 -15.56 0.31 1.81
N GLU A 118 -15.50 -0.97 2.17
CA GLU A 118 -16.64 -1.68 2.75
C GLU A 118 -17.10 -1.02 4.06
N LEU A 119 -16.15 -0.69 4.95
CA LEU A 119 -16.43 0.07 6.17
C LEU A 119 -17.09 1.42 5.85
N GLN A 120 -16.65 2.11 4.80
CA GLN A 120 -17.20 3.40 4.39
C GLN A 120 -18.64 3.26 3.83
N LEU A 121 -18.95 2.19 3.11
CA LEU A 121 -20.31 1.88 2.65
C LEU A 121 -21.25 1.66 3.84
N VAL A 122 -20.84 0.83 4.80
CA VAL A 122 -21.59 0.64 6.06
C VAL A 122 -21.76 1.96 6.81
N ARG A 123 -20.71 2.80 6.85
CA ARG A 123 -20.78 4.11 7.50
C ARG A 123 -21.80 5.04 6.84
N GLN A 124 -21.89 5.00 5.50
CA GLN A 124 -22.84 5.77 4.70
C GLN A 124 -24.28 5.24 4.77
N GLY A 125 -24.50 4.08 5.40
CA GLY A 125 -25.83 3.52 5.61
C GLY A 125 -26.29 2.60 4.47
N VAL A 126 -25.37 2.07 3.66
CA VAL A 126 -25.70 0.99 2.73
C VAL A 126 -26.24 -0.21 3.52
N GLU A 127 -27.35 -0.77 3.06
CA GLU A 127 -28.00 -1.92 3.69
C GLU A 127 -27.52 -3.24 3.09
N TYR A 128 -27.34 -4.22 3.97
CA TYR A 128 -26.89 -5.56 3.69
C TYR A 128 -27.93 -6.54 4.24
N PRO A 129 -29.10 -6.67 3.58
CA PRO A 129 -30.16 -7.52 4.08
C PRO A 129 -29.71 -8.98 4.09
N ASP A 130 -29.87 -9.65 5.22
CA ASP A 130 -29.71 -11.09 5.34
C ASP A 130 -30.97 -11.84 4.86
N GLU A 131 -30.96 -13.17 4.95
CA GLU A 131 -32.09 -14.02 4.54
C GLU A 131 -33.40 -13.71 5.31
N ALA A 132 -33.30 -13.09 6.49
CA ALA A 132 -34.43 -12.65 7.31
C ALA A 132 -34.82 -11.18 7.04
N GLY A 133 -34.13 -10.50 6.11
CA GLY A 133 -34.37 -9.10 5.77
C GLY A 133 -33.77 -8.09 6.75
N ASN A 134 -32.96 -8.52 7.71
CA ASN A 134 -32.28 -7.63 8.66
C ASN A 134 -30.99 -7.10 8.03
N ASN A 135 -30.70 -5.81 8.23
CA ASN A 135 -29.42 -5.24 7.80
C ASN A 135 -28.27 -5.79 8.66
N ASN A 136 -27.43 -6.63 8.06
CA ASN A 136 -26.30 -7.29 8.71
C ASN A 136 -25.01 -7.22 7.85
N PRO A 137 -24.23 -6.12 7.96
CA PRO A 137 -22.98 -5.96 7.21
C PRO A 137 -21.79 -6.74 7.79
N ALA A 138 -21.91 -7.34 8.98
CA ALA A 138 -20.77 -7.94 9.68
C ALA A 138 -20.06 -9.05 8.88
N PRO A 139 -20.76 -9.97 8.17
CA PRO A 139 -20.11 -11.00 7.36
C PRO A 139 -19.22 -10.42 6.26
N PHE A 140 -19.66 -9.36 5.57
CA PHE A 140 -18.93 -8.72 4.47
C PHE A 140 -17.64 -8.06 4.99
N ILE A 141 -17.73 -7.30 6.09
CA ILE A 141 -16.55 -6.71 6.74
C ILE A 141 -15.55 -7.78 7.18
N LYS A 142 -16.06 -8.89 7.73
CA LYS A 142 -15.22 -10.01 8.16
C LYS A 142 -14.55 -10.72 6.99
N GLU A 143 -15.21 -10.87 5.86
CA GLU A 143 -14.64 -11.46 4.64
C GLU A 143 -13.47 -10.63 4.10
N HIS A 144 -13.65 -9.31 3.99
CA HIS A 144 -12.58 -8.40 3.56
C HIS A 144 -11.40 -8.41 4.53
N TYR A 145 -11.67 -8.42 5.84
CA TYR A 145 -10.62 -8.57 6.85
C TYR A 145 -9.86 -9.89 6.72
N ASN A 146 -10.57 -11.02 6.56
CA ASN A 146 -9.93 -12.33 6.43
C ASN A 146 -9.04 -12.41 5.19
N THR A 147 -9.47 -11.77 4.09
CA THR A 147 -8.66 -11.66 2.87
C THR A 147 -7.35 -10.92 3.14
N LEU A 148 -7.42 -9.75 3.79
CA LEU A 148 -6.24 -8.99 4.17
C LEU A 148 -5.34 -9.80 5.14
N ALA A 149 -5.92 -10.40 6.17
CA ALA A 149 -5.20 -11.20 7.16
C ALA A 149 -4.43 -12.36 6.52
N LYS A 150 -5.06 -13.07 5.58
CA LYS A 150 -4.40 -14.16 4.85
C LYS A 150 -3.20 -13.68 4.03
N LEU A 151 -3.33 -12.54 3.35
CA LEU A 151 -2.24 -11.99 2.53
C LEU A 151 -1.04 -11.54 3.39
N VAL A 152 -1.34 -10.94 4.53
CA VAL A 152 -0.33 -10.51 5.51
C VAL A 152 0.36 -11.71 6.18
N ASP A 153 -0.41 -12.74 6.56
CA ASP A 153 0.14 -13.97 7.14
C ASP A 153 1.05 -14.73 6.15
N GLN A 154 0.66 -14.77 4.87
CA GLN A 154 1.51 -15.31 3.80
C GLN A 154 2.83 -14.56 3.66
N HIS A 155 2.81 -13.22 3.76
CA HIS A 155 4.03 -12.42 3.80
C HIS A 155 4.89 -12.79 5.02
N HIS A 156 4.30 -12.75 6.22
CA HIS A 156 5.00 -13.02 7.48
C HIS A 156 5.66 -14.40 7.48
N THR A 157 4.92 -15.44 7.06
CA THR A 157 5.42 -16.81 6.95
C THR A 157 6.62 -16.91 6.00
N ARG A 158 6.56 -16.26 4.83
CA ARG A 158 7.68 -16.25 3.88
C ARG A 158 8.92 -15.56 4.44
N MET A 159 8.74 -14.48 5.20
CA MET A 159 9.86 -13.77 5.84
C MET A 159 10.50 -14.61 6.95
N LEU A 160 9.71 -15.33 7.74
CA LEU A 160 10.24 -16.29 8.73
C LEU A 160 11.05 -17.40 8.05
N MET A 161 10.51 -18.00 6.99
CA MET A 161 11.22 -19.05 6.24
C MET A 161 12.52 -18.51 5.65
N LYS A 162 12.52 -17.31 5.05
CA LYS A 162 13.74 -16.68 4.53
C LYS A 162 14.82 -16.53 5.61
N LYS A 163 14.45 -16.11 6.82
CA LYS A 163 15.40 -15.96 7.95
C LYS A 163 15.95 -17.30 8.46
N GLN A 164 15.23 -18.41 8.29
CA GLN A 164 15.67 -19.74 8.74
C GLN A 164 16.72 -20.39 7.81
N PHE A 165 16.80 -19.96 6.56
CA PHE A 165 17.71 -20.51 5.54
C PHE A 165 18.80 -19.53 5.10
N GLN A 166 19.02 -18.46 5.87
CA GLN A 166 20.12 -17.52 5.77
C GLN A 166 21.10 -17.75 6.91
#